data_AF-A0A923BEM7-F1
#
_entry.id   AF-A0A923BEM7-F1
#
_cell.length_a   1.000
_cell.length_b   1.000
_cell.length_c   1.000
_cell.angle_alpha   90.00
_cell.angle_beta   90.00
_cell.angle_gamma   90.00
#
_symmetry.space_group_name_H-M   'P 1'
#
loop_
_entity.id
_entity.type
_entity.pdbx_description
1 polymer ?
#
loop_
_entity_poly.entity_id
_entity_poly.type
_entity_poly.pdbx_seq_one_letter_code
_entity_poly.pdbx_strand_id
1 'polypeptide(L)'
;TFATRGIGSGIASLRVDGNDFLAVLAVSRWAAERARSNLGPTLIEWVTYRAGPHSTSDDPSRYRPADDYARFPLGDPIARLRQYLTNLGWWSDAEHEAVQAELEAEVLAAQKEAESYGTLGDERAPSAATMFEDVYKDMPEHLRRQRQQLGV
;
A
#
# COMPACT_ATOMS: atom_id res chain seq x y z
N THR A 1 -17.39 -16.40 -2.60
CA THR A 1 -16.25 -15.48 -2.76
C THR A 1 -16.31 -14.40 -1.68
N PHE A 2 -15.35 -13.47 -1.54
CA PHE A 2 -15.50 -12.37 -0.57
C PHE A 2 -16.60 -11.38 -1.00
N ALA A 3 -16.72 -11.08 -2.29
CA ALA A 3 -17.76 -10.20 -2.85
C ALA A 3 -19.19 -10.66 -2.51
N THR A 4 -19.45 -11.97 -2.39
CA THR A 4 -20.79 -12.48 -2.03
C THR A 4 -21.21 -12.13 -0.61
N ARG A 5 -20.26 -11.77 0.28
CA ARG A 5 -20.60 -11.29 1.63
C ARG A 5 -21.28 -9.93 1.58
N GLY A 6 -20.88 -9.05 0.66
CA GLY A 6 -21.55 -7.76 0.46
C GLY A 6 -22.99 -7.93 -0.01
N ILE A 7 -23.23 -8.87 -0.94
CA ILE A 7 -24.60 -9.23 -1.37
C ILE A 7 -25.44 -9.69 -0.18
N GLY A 8 -24.88 -10.53 0.71
CA GLY A 8 -25.56 -10.97 1.93
C GLY A 8 -25.94 -9.84 2.89
N SER A 9 -25.26 -8.69 2.80
CA SER A 9 -25.53 -7.48 3.59
C SER A 9 -26.26 -6.39 2.80
N GLY A 10 -26.78 -6.67 1.60
CA GLY A 10 -27.47 -5.69 0.76
C GLY A 10 -26.55 -4.63 0.11
N ILE A 11 -25.25 -4.92 0.00
CA ILE A 11 -24.23 -4.04 -0.56
C ILE A 11 -23.91 -4.48 -1.99
N ALA A 12 -23.97 -3.55 -2.95
CA ALA A 12 -23.55 -3.82 -4.32
C ALA A 12 -22.08 -4.28 -4.34
N SER A 13 -21.81 -5.40 -5.00
CA SER A 13 -20.51 -6.07 -4.85
C SER A 13 -19.91 -6.50 -6.18
N LEU A 14 -18.60 -6.30 -6.34
CA LEU A 14 -17.82 -6.77 -7.49
C LEU A 14 -16.66 -7.65 -7.06
N ARG A 15 -16.29 -8.61 -7.91
CA ARG A 15 -15.06 -9.38 -7.80
C ARG A 15 -14.24 -9.13 -9.07
N VAL A 16 -13.03 -8.61 -8.92
CA VAL A 16 -12.27 -8.02 -10.01
C VAL A 16 -10.85 -8.56 -10.00
N ASP A 17 -10.26 -8.71 -11.17
CA ASP A 17 -8.82 -8.93 -11.32
C ASP A 17 -8.05 -7.75 -10.71
N GLY A 18 -7.34 -8.00 -9.62
CA GLY A 18 -6.56 -6.98 -8.91
C GLY A 18 -5.24 -6.64 -9.60
N ASN A 19 -4.81 -7.43 -10.60
CA ASN A 19 -3.59 -7.21 -11.36
C ASN A 19 -3.86 -6.61 -12.75
N ASP A 20 -5.13 -6.37 -13.10
CA ASP A 20 -5.51 -5.57 -14.26
C ASP A 20 -5.72 -4.11 -13.84
N PHE A 21 -4.72 -3.26 -14.11
CA PHE A 21 -4.78 -1.85 -13.73
C PHE A 21 -5.99 -1.11 -14.32
N LEU A 22 -6.41 -1.46 -15.54
CA LEU A 22 -7.56 -0.81 -16.18
C LEU A 22 -8.88 -1.29 -15.58
N ALA A 23 -9.00 -2.57 -15.23
CA ALA A 23 -10.16 -3.07 -14.49
C ALA A 23 -10.25 -2.44 -13.09
N VAL A 24 -9.11 -2.31 -12.39
CA VAL A 24 -9.02 -1.62 -11.11
C VAL A 24 -9.49 -0.17 -11.24
N LEU A 25 -8.97 0.57 -12.22
CA LEU A 25 -9.35 1.96 -12.47
C LEU A 25 -10.84 2.10 -12.81
N ALA A 26 -11.35 1.26 -13.71
CA ALA A 26 -12.73 1.31 -14.17
C ALA A 26 -13.73 1.02 -13.04
N VAL A 27 -13.50 -0.06 -12.28
CA VAL A 27 -14.40 -0.45 -11.19
C VAL A 27 -14.30 0.52 -10.02
N SER A 28 -13.10 1.03 -9.71
CA SER A 28 -12.94 2.06 -8.68
C SER A 28 -13.68 3.34 -9.06
N ARG A 29 -13.59 3.80 -10.32
CA ARG A 29 -14.36 4.95 -10.81
C ARG A 29 -15.86 4.72 -10.72
N TRP A 30 -16.35 3.55 -11.14
CA TRP A 30 -17.75 3.19 -11.04
C TRP A 30 -18.24 3.21 -9.58
N ALA A 31 -17.49 2.62 -8.66
CA ALA A 31 -17.86 2.56 -7.25
C ALA A 31 -17.83 3.94 -6.58
N ALA A 32 -16.82 4.76 -6.91
CA ALA A 32 -16.71 6.13 -6.44
C ALA A 32 -17.88 6.99 -6.95
N GLU A 33 -18.28 6.80 -8.20
CA GLU A 33 -19.42 7.51 -8.77
C GLU A 33 -20.74 7.10 -8.11
N ARG A 34 -20.95 5.79 -7.90
CA ARG A 34 -22.10 5.28 -7.15
C ARG A 34 -22.19 5.88 -5.74
N ALA A 35 -21.06 5.97 -5.05
CA ALA A 35 -20.99 6.57 -3.72
C ALA A 35 -21.31 8.07 -3.75
N ARG A 36 -20.69 8.84 -4.65
CA ARG A 36 -20.96 10.29 -4.79
C ARG A 36 -22.39 10.60 -5.23
N SER A 37 -22.98 9.75 -6.05
CA SER A 37 -24.38 9.83 -6.48
C SER A 37 -25.36 9.37 -5.39
N ASN A 38 -24.90 9.13 -4.17
CA ASN A 38 -25.70 8.70 -3.02
C ASN A 38 -26.51 7.41 -3.27
N LEU A 39 -25.97 6.51 -4.11
CA LEU A 39 -26.59 5.22 -4.42
C LEU A 39 -26.13 4.11 -3.44
N GLY A 40 -25.44 4.49 -2.36
CA GLY A 40 -25.00 3.61 -1.29
C GLY A 40 -23.55 3.08 -1.43
N PRO A 41 -23.12 2.21 -0.50
CA PRO A 41 -21.76 1.68 -0.47
C PRO A 41 -21.56 0.51 -1.45
N THR A 42 -20.31 0.27 -1.84
CA THR A 42 -19.90 -0.83 -2.72
C THR A 42 -18.81 -1.65 -2.04
N LEU A 43 -18.91 -2.99 -2.11
CA LEU A 43 -17.82 -3.91 -1.74
C LEU A 43 -17.08 -4.36 -3.00
N ILE A 44 -15.76 -4.24 -3.02
CA ILE A 44 -14.94 -4.78 -4.13
C ILE A 44 -13.95 -5.79 -3.57
N GLU A 45 -14.01 -7.02 -4.09
CA GLU A 45 -12.99 -8.04 -3.89
C GLU A 45 -11.95 -7.94 -5.01
N TRP A 46 -10.75 -7.48 -4.67
CA TRP A 46 -9.60 -7.48 -5.56
C TRP A 46 -8.87 -8.82 -5.47
N VAL A 47 -8.90 -9.58 -6.56
CA VAL A 47 -8.25 -10.88 -6.66
C VAL A 47 -6.80 -10.65 -7.09
N THR A 48 -5.87 -10.78 -6.15
CA THR A 48 -4.43 -10.60 -6.37
C THR A 48 -3.64 -11.66 -5.60
N TYR A 49 -2.31 -11.56 -5.64
CA TYR A 49 -1.39 -12.48 -4.98
C TYR A 49 -0.27 -11.72 -4.29
N ARG A 50 0.00 -12.05 -3.02
CA ARG A 50 1.13 -11.51 -2.27
C ARG A 50 2.43 -12.19 -2.72
N ALA A 51 3.07 -11.64 -3.75
CA ALA A 51 4.28 -12.22 -4.35
C ALA A 51 5.41 -12.44 -3.33
N GLY A 52 5.69 -11.43 -2.50
CA GLY A 52 6.73 -11.48 -1.47
C GLY A 52 6.30 -12.17 -0.16
N PRO A 53 7.23 -12.22 0.82
CA PRO A 53 6.95 -12.63 2.20
C PRO A 53 5.81 -11.83 2.84
N HIS A 54 5.34 -12.30 4.00
CA HIS A 54 4.40 -11.52 4.81
C HIS A 54 5.03 -10.23 5.34
N SER A 55 6.30 -10.30 5.75
CA SER A 55 7.09 -9.22 6.34
C SER A 55 8.58 -9.55 6.26
N THR A 56 9.44 -8.67 6.76
CA THR A 56 10.89 -8.92 6.88
C THR A 56 11.26 -9.99 7.92
N SER A 57 10.32 -10.44 8.75
CA SER A 57 10.51 -11.51 9.74
C SER A 57 9.92 -12.86 9.30
N ASP A 58 9.38 -12.93 8.09
CA ASP A 58 8.64 -14.08 7.59
C ASP A 58 9.40 -14.84 6.50
N ASP A 59 9.19 -16.14 6.44
CA ASP A 59 9.73 -17.02 5.39
C ASP A 59 8.58 -17.81 4.72
N PRO A 60 8.18 -17.44 3.49
CA PRO A 60 7.08 -18.09 2.79
C PRO A 60 7.37 -19.54 2.38
N SER A 61 8.65 -19.92 2.23
CA SER A 61 9.02 -21.28 1.80
C SER A 61 8.58 -22.34 2.81
N ARG A 62 8.33 -21.94 4.06
CA ARG A 62 7.85 -22.80 5.14
C ARG A 62 6.39 -23.24 5.00
N TYR A 63 5.59 -22.54 4.20
CA TYR A 63 4.13 -22.75 4.18
C TYR A 63 3.47 -22.59 2.81
N ARG A 64 4.21 -22.24 1.75
CA ARG A 64 3.73 -22.27 0.37
C ARG A 64 4.85 -22.59 -0.63
N PRO A 65 4.52 -23.06 -1.85
CA PRO A 65 5.53 -23.31 -2.88
C PRO A 65 6.32 -22.04 -3.23
N ALA A 66 7.61 -22.19 -3.53
CA ALA A 66 8.47 -21.07 -3.89
C ALA A 66 8.12 -20.49 -5.28
N ASP A 67 7.56 -21.31 -6.18
CA ASP A 67 7.14 -20.97 -7.54
C ASP A 67 5.69 -20.49 -7.63
N ASP A 68 5.00 -20.32 -6.49
CA ASP A 68 3.56 -20.10 -6.44
C ASP A 68 3.14 -18.78 -7.13
N TYR A 69 3.93 -17.70 -6.98
CA TYR A 69 3.69 -16.44 -7.70
C TYR A 69 3.84 -16.59 -9.22
N ALA A 70 4.85 -17.33 -9.69
CA ALA A 70 5.08 -17.55 -11.11
C ALA A 70 3.93 -18.31 -11.79
N ARG A 71 3.15 -19.07 -11.00
CA ARG A 71 1.99 -19.84 -11.44
C ARG A 71 0.66 -19.11 -11.23
N PHE A 72 0.67 -17.93 -10.62
CA PHE A 72 -0.54 -17.17 -10.37
C PHE A 72 -1.15 -16.69 -11.71
N PRO A 73 -2.40 -17.07 -12.04
CA PRO A 73 -2.95 -16.90 -13.38
C PRO A 73 -3.17 -15.44 -13.80
N LEU A 74 -3.21 -14.51 -12.84
CA LEU A 74 -3.40 -13.08 -13.14
C LEU A 74 -2.07 -12.33 -13.29
N GLY A 75 -0.93 -13.03 -13.19
CA GLY A 75 0.40 -12.53 -13.53
C GLY A 75 0.87 -11.32 -12.71
N ASP A 76 1.81 -10.57 -13.27
CA ASP A 76 2.34 -9.33 -12.68
C ASP A 76 1.60 -8.10 -13.25
N PRO A 77 1.07 -7.19 -12.40
CA PRO A 77 0.31 -6.03 -12.87
C PRO A 77 1.14 -5.04 -13.71
N ILE A 78 2.41 -4.85 -13.37
CA ILE A 78 3.30 -3.92 -14.08
C ILE A 78 3.62 -4.50 -15.45
N ALA A 79 3.97 -5.79 -15.51
CA ALA A 79 4.27 -6.47 -16.77
C ALA A 79 3.06 -6.46 -17.72
N ARG A 80 1.86 -6.74 -17.19
CA ARG A 80 0.61 -6.74 -17.98
C ARG A 80 0.28 -5.37 -18.54
N LEU A 81 0.35 -4.32 -17.72
CA LEU A 81 0.08 -2.96 -18.17
C LEU A 81 1.12 -2.50 -19.19
N ARG A 82 2.41 -2.76 -18.94
CA ARG A 82 3.49 -2.47 -19.90
C ARG A 82 3.21 -3.11 -21.24
N GLN A 83 2.95 -4.42 -21.28
CA GLN A 83 2.66 -5.13 -22.52
C GLN A 83 1.45 -4.53 -23.26
N TYR A 84 0.39 -4.20 -22.53
CA TYR A 84 -0.81 -3.59 -23.11
C TYR A 84 -0.51 -2.22 -23.73
N LEU A 85 0.17 -1.33 -23.01
CA LEU A 85 0.48 0.02 -23.49
C LEU A 85 1.50 0.00 -24.63
N THR A 86 2.48 -0.91 -24.60
CA THR A 86 3.43 -1.09 -25.71
C THR A 86 2.74 -1.56 -26.98
N ASN A 87 1.77 -2.47 -26.87
CA ASN A 87 0.97 -2.89 -28.02
C ASN A 87 0.13 -1.74 -28.62
N LEU A 88 -0.21 -0.72 -27.82
CA LEU A 88 -0.90 0.50 -28.29
C LEU A 88 0.06 1.57 -28.82
N GLY A 89 1.39 1.38 -28.69
CA GLY A 89 2.39 2.39 -29.00
C GLY A 89 2.39 3.57 -28.03
N TRP A 90 1.84 3.40 -26.82
CA TRP A 90 1.80 4.42 -25.76
C TRP A 90 2.89 4.24 -24.70
N TRP A 91 3.71 3.19 -24.85
CA TRP A 91 4.80 2.90 -23.94
C TRP A 91 5.91 2.12 -24.66
N SER A 92 7.15 2.36 -24.27
CA SER A 92 8.33 1.70 -24.81
C SER A 92 9.26 1.18 -23.72
N ASP A 93 10.18 0.29 -24.10
CA ASP A 93 11.21 -0.21 -23.19
C ASP A 93 12.13 0.93 -22.71
N ALA A 94 12.46 1.88 -23.59
CA ALA A 94 13.24 3.06 -23.24
C ALA A 94 12.54 3.95 -22.20
N GLU A 95 11.22 4.18 -22.34
CA GLU A 95 10.44 4.92 -21.32
C GLU A 95 10.36 4.14 -20.00
N HIS A 96 10.22 2.81 -20.07
CA HIS A 96 10.19 1.97 -18.88
C HIS A 96 11.49 2.06 -18.08
N GLU A 97 12.64 1.93 -18.77
CA GLU A 97 13.97 2.03 -18.17
C GLU A 97 14.25 3.45 -17.65
N ALA A 98 13.86 4.48 -18.39
CA ALA A 98 14.05 5.86 -17.98
C ALA A 98 13.27 6.19 -16.69
N VAL A 99 12.00 5.79 -16.63
CA VAL A 99 11.16 6.01 -15.44
C VAL A 99 11.66 5.18 -14.26
N GLN A 100 12.12 3.96 -14.48
CA GLN A 100 12.72 3.16 -13.41
C GLN A 100 13.96 3.86 -12.84
N ALA A 101 14.87 4.36 -13.69
CA ALA A 101 16.07 5.07 -13.25
C ALA A 101 15.74 6.38 -12.51
N GLU A 102 14.73 7.11 -12.97
CA GLU A 102 14.23 8.31 -12.29
C GLU A 102 13.72 8.00 -10.88
N LEU A 103 12.85 6.99 -10.75
CA LEU A 103 12.29 6.57 -9.46
C LEU A 103 13.36 6.01 -8.52
N GLU A 104 14.35 5.28 -9.03
CA GLU A 104 15.50 4.82 -8.22
C GLU A 104 16.31 6.01 -7.67
N ALA A 105 16.55 7.04 -8.49
CA ALA A 105 17.22 8.25 -8.06
C ALA A 105 16.40 9.05 -7.03
N GLU A 106 15.08 9.13 -7.22
CA GLU A 106 14.15 9.78 -6.29
C GLU A 106 14.16 9.08 -4.92
N VAL A 107 14.01 7.75 -4.89
CA VAL A 107 14.04 6.96 -3.65
C VAL A 107 15.38 7.12 -2.93
N LEU A 108 16.50 7.10 -3.65
CA LEU A 108 17.82 7.29 -3.06
C LEU A 108 18.00 8.70 -2.48
N ALA A 109 17.50 9.73 -3.17
CA ALA A 109 17.53 11.11 -2.68
C ALA A 109 16.67 11.25 -1.41
N ALA A 110 15.45 10.71 -1.44
CA ALA A 110 14.54 10.72 -0.29
C ALA A 110 15.12 9.96 0.91
N GLN A 111 15.79 8.82 0.69
CA GLN A 111 16.47 8.10 1.75
C GLN A 111 17.59 8.94 2.38
N LYS A 112 18.45 9.57 1.57
CA LYS A 112 19.54 10.43 2.08
C LYS A 112 19.00 11.63 2.86
N GLU A 113 17.91 12.23 2.39
CA GLU A 113 17.24 13.30 3.11
C GLU A 113 16.68 12.78 4.44
N ALA A 114 15.97 11.66 4.44
CA ALA A 114 15.41 11.05 5.65
C ALA A 114 16.50 10.71 6.69
N GLU A 115 17.61 10.10 6.26
CA GLU A 115 18.74 9.75 7.13
C GLU A 115 19.42 10.98 7.75
N SER A 116 19.29 12.17 7.14
CA SER A 116 19.78 13.43 7.74
C SER A 116 19.05 13.81 9.03
N TYR A 117 17.82 13.32 9.22
CA TYR A 117 17.01 13.52 10.41
C TYR A 117 17.24 12.47 11.51
N GLY A 118 18.02 11.42 11.25
CA GLY A 118 18.37 10.38 12.21
C GLY A 118 18.20 8.96 11.68
N THR A 119 18.88 8.01 12.32
CA THR A 119 18.83 6.57 11.99
C THR A 119 18.88 5.73 13.27
N LEU A 120 18.75 4.41 13.15
CA LEU A 120 18.97 3.51 14.29
C LEU A 120 20.41 3.63 14.78
N GLY A 121 20.59 4.03 16.04
CA GLY A 121 21.89 4.24 16.66
C GLY A 121 22.38 5.69 16.64
N ASP A 122 21.60 6.60 16.07
CA ASP A 122 21.82 8.06 16.17
C ASP A 122 21.15 8.64 17.42
N GLU A 123 21.68 9.74 17.95
CA GLU A 123 21.05 10.51 19.03
C GLU A 123 19.93 11.43 18.50
N ARG A 124 19.91 11.69 17.18
CA ARG A 124 18.84 12.41 16.49
C ARG A 124 17.59 11.54 16.44
N ALA A 125 16.79 11.65 17.49
CA ALA A 125 15.50 11.02 17.65
C ALA A 125 14.46 12.04 18.13
N PRO A 126 13.14 11.76 17.99
CA PRO A 126 12.12 12.56 18.64
C PRO A 126 12.38 12.67 20.15
N SER A 127 12.10 13.83 20.73
CA SER A 127 12.23 14.04 22.18
C SER A 127 11.37 13.03 22.93
N ALA A 128 11.90 12.48 24.04
CA ALA A 128 11.11 11.61 24.90
C ALA A 128 9.86 12.32 25.49
N ALA A 129 9.83 13.65 25.51
CA ALA A 129 8.67 14.42 25.93
C ALA A 129 7.45 14.20 25.02
N THR A 130 7.66 14.00 23.71
CA THR A 130 6.56 13.82 22.75
C THR A 130 5.85 12.48 22.89
N MET A 131 6.46 11.51 23.60
CA MET A 131 5.82 10.23 23.96
C MET A 131 4.51 10.42 24.74
N PHE A 132 4.37 11.55 25.44
CA PHE A 132 3.19 11.87 26.26
C PHE A 132 2.16 12.74 25.54
N GLU A 133 2.51 13.29 24.39
CA GLU A 133 1.67 14.18 23.59
C GLU A 133 0.69 13.35 22.73
N ASP A 134 -0.36 13.99 22.21
CA ASP A 134 -1.38 13.41 21.33
C ASP A 134 -2.19 12.18 21.84
N VAL A 135 -1.97 11.72 23.08
CA VAL A 135 -2.82 10.71 23.74
C VAL A 135 -4.23 11.25 24.00
N TYR A 136 -4.32 12.53 24.35
CA TYR A 136 -5.57 13.28 24.53
C TYR A 136 -5.40 14.65 23.86
N LYS A 137 -6.53 15.30 23.51
CA LYS A 137 -6.52 16.69 23.01
C LYS A 137 -5.72 17.61 23.94
N ASP A 138 -6.02 17.54 25.22
CA ASP A 138 -5.34 18.28 26.28
C ASP A 138 -4.64 17.28 27.19
N MET A 139 -3.32 17.38 27.36
CA MET A 139 -2.54 16.45 28.17
C MET A 139 -3.04 16.44 29.62
N PRO A 140 -3.65 15.33 30.10
CA PRO A 140 -4.19 15.26 31.44
C PRO A 140 -3.09 15.26 32.49
N GLU A 141 -3.46 15.58 33.73
CA GLU A 141 -2.53 15.77 34.83
C GLU A 141 -1.61 14.55 35.06
N HIS A 142 -2.14 13.33 34.95
CA HIS A 142 -1.34 12.12 35.16
C HIS A 142 -0.22 11.96 34.13
N LEU A 143 -0.44 12.34 32.86
CA LEU A 143 0.61 12.31 31.82
C LEU A 143 1.63 13.41 32.05
N ARG A 144 1.21 14.61 32.49
CA ARG A 144 2.14 15.68 32.88
C ARG A 144 3.06 15.23 34.01
N ARG A 145 2.51 14.56 35.03
CA ARG A 145 3.26 14.00 36.16
C ARG A 145 4.24 12.90 35.71
N GLN A 146 3.82 12.01 34.82
CA GLN A 146 4.70 10.96 34.28
C GLN A 146 5.83 11.55 33.43
N ARG A 147 5.55 12.54 32.59
CA ARG A 147 6.56 13.26 31.79
C ARG A 147 7.61 13.91 32.71
N GLN A 148 7.15 14.59 33.75
CA GLN A 148 8.04 15.18 34.76
C GLN A 148 8.87 14.13 35.51
N GLN A 149 8.31 12.95 35.81
CA GLN A 149 9.04 11.84 36.45
C GLN A 149 10.14 11.26 35.54
N LEU A 150 9.94 11.29 34.22
CA LEU A 150 10.95 10.88 33.24
C LEU A 150 12.08 11.94 33.06
N GLY A 151 11.88 13.16 33.57
CA GLY A 151 12.86 14.25 33.50
C GLY A 151 12.84 15.03 32.18
N VAL A 152 11.75 14.95 31.42
CA VAL A 152 11.53 15.64 30.14
C VAL A 152 10.26 16.49 30.13
#